data_AF-A0A9P7YLL9-F1
#
_entry.id   AF-A0A9P7YLL9-F1
#
_cell.length_a   1.000
_cell.length_b   1.000
_cell.length_c   1.000
_cell.angle_alpha   90.00
_cell.angle_beta   90.00
_cell.angle_gamma   90.00
#
_symmetry.space_group_name_H-M   'P 1'
#
loop_
_entity.id
_entity.type
_entity.pdbx_description
1 polymer ?
#
loop_
_entity_poly.entity_id
_entity_poly.type
_entity_poly.pdbx_seq_one_letter_code
_entity_poly.pdbx_strand_id
1 'polypeptide(L)'
;MASSSNDQELLPDQTEGFKVGEKKTLDEYSKLDADDEAMQRYKQSLGLGGTGKDLSDPNDPRHCIILSLTMDSEGRPPTTIDLAAKGSESTLKDNPFKIKEGVKFTMSAKFKVQHEILSGLHYVQIVKRKGIRVSKDQEMIGSYAPNTDQNPVYTKRCRF
;
A
#
# COMPACT_ATOMS: atom_id res chain seq x y z
N MET A 1 -26.90 7.94 7.29
CA MET A 1 -26.95 6.49 7.63
C MET A 1 -26.41 5.57 6.50
N ALA A 2 -25.75 6.07 5.44
CA ALA A 2 -25.29 5.24 4.29
C ALA A 2 -23.78 4.91 4.29
N SER A 3 -23.00 5.44 5.23
CA SER A 3 -21.54 5.31 5.24
C SER A 3 -21.08 3.93 5.74
N SER A 4 -21.79 3.37 6.73
CA SER A 4 -21.34 2.17 7.47
C SER A 4 -21.29 0.88 6.63
N SER A 5 -22.10 0.77 5.57
CA SER A 5 -22.17 -0.44 4.74
C SER A 5 -21.07 -0.52 3.68
N ASN A 6 -20.57 0.63 3.19
CA ASN A 6 -19.51 0.65 2.18
C ASN A 6 -18.13 0.30 2.79
N ASP A 7 -17.86 0.75 4.02
CA ASP A 7 -16.56 0.51 4.67
C ASP A 7 -16.33 -0.98 4.97
N GLN A 8 -17.39 -1.73 5.28
CA GLN A 8 -17.28 -3.16 5.57
C GLN A 8 -16.96 -3.99 4.31
N GLU A 9 -17.42 -3.56 3.13
CA GLU A 9 -17.10 -4.24 1.87
C GLU A 9 -15.62 -4.09 1.48
N LEU A 10 -14.99 -2.96 1.85
CA LEU A 10 -13.59 -2.64 1.56
C LEU A 10 -12.59 -3.40 2.43
N LEU A 11 -13.06 -4.14 3.44
CA LEU A 11 -12.20 -4.98 4.25
C LEU A 11 -11.74 -6.21 3.45
N PRO A 12 -10.46 -6.61 3.56
CA PRO A 12 -10.00 -7.85 2.98
C PRO A 12 -10.74 -9.03 3.63
N ASP A 13 -10.99 -10.08 2.85
CA ASP A 13 -11.56 -11.30 3.40
C ASP A 13 -10.53 -11.94 4.34
N GLN A 14 -10.99 -12.48 5.47
CA GLN A 14 -10.11 -13.15 6.41
C GLN A 14 -9.61 -14.46 5.80
N THR A 15 -8.29 -14.62 5.71
CA THR A 15 -7.68 -15.90 5.36
C THR A 15 -7.78 -16.86 6.55
N GLU A 16 -8.35 -18.05 6.31
CA GLU A 16 -8.53 -19.06 7.36
C GLU A 16 -7.18 -19.44 7.97
N GLY A 17 -7.03 -19.22 9.29
CA GLY A 17 -5.83 -19.58 10.05
C GLY A 17 -4.73 -18.50 10.17
N PHE A 18 -4.82 -17.36 9.48
CA PHE A 18 -3.84 -16.28 9.62
C PHE A 18 -4.13 -15.43 10.86
N LYS A 19 -3.21 -15.44 11.83
CA LYS A 19 -3.24 -14.54 13.00
C LYS A 19 -2.25 -13.42 12.78
N VAL A 20 -2.74 -12.18 12.76
CA VAL A 20 -1.89 -10.99 12.72
C VAL A 20 -1.02 -11.01 13.98
N GLY A 21 0.30 -10.91 13.78
CA GLY A 21 1.26 -10.87 14.88
C GLY A 21 1.09 -9.62 15.76
N GLU A 22 1.70 -9.65 16.94
CA GLU A 22 1.72 -8.49 17.83
C GLU A 22 2.42 -7.31 17.17
N LYS A 23 1.83 -6.11 17.29
CA LYS A 23 2.47 -4.88 16.81
C LYS A 23 3.71 -4.61 17.66
N LYS A 24 4.86 -4.54 17.01
CA LYS A 24 6.12 -4.12 17.64
C LYS A 24 6.65 -2.90 16.92
N THR A 25 7.16 -1.95 17.70
CA THR A 25 7.74 -0.71 17.19
C THR A 25 9.15 -0.95 16.62
N LEU A 26 9.64 -0.02 15.80
CA LEU A 26 10.98 -0.10 15.22
C LEU A 26 12.08 -0.17 16.31
N ASP A 27 11.90 0.57 17.39
CA ASP A 27 12.79 0.59 18.55
C ASP A 27 12.83 -0.75 19.28
N GLU A 28 11.68 -1.40 19.46
CA GLU A 28 11.62 -2.74 20.06
C GLU A 28 12.32 -3.77 19.17
N TYR A 29 12.10 -3.71 17.85
CA TYR A 29 12.83 -4.57 16.90
C TYR A 29 14.34 -4.34 16.92
N SER A 30 14.78 -3.11 17.18
CA SER A 30 16.21 -2.77 17.24
C SER A 30 16.86 -3.26 18.55
N LYS A 31 16.11 -3.25 19.66
CA LYS A 31 16.58 -3.69 20.98
C LYS A 31 16.56 -5.22 21.16
N LEU A 32 15.61 -5.89 20.53
CA LEU A 32 15.59 -7.36 20.48
C LEU A 32 16.91 -7.84 19.85
N ASP A 33 17.58 -8.82 20.44
CA ASP A 33 18.79 -9.44 19.86
C ASP A 33 19.93 -8.45 19.54
N ALA A 34 20.06 -7.38 20.32
CA ALA A 34 21.08 -6.35 20.11
C ALA A 34 22.52 -6.91 20.21
N ASP A 35 22.73 -8.00 20.94
CA ASP A 35 24.03 -8.64 21.10
C ASP A 35 24.39 -9.61 19.94
N ASP A 36 23.48 -9.85 18.99
CA ASP A 36 23.68 -10.79 17.89
C ASP A 36 23.97 -10.07 16.56
N GLU A 37 25.22 -10.17 16.10
CA GLU A 37 25.68 -9.55 14.86
C GLU A 37 24.96 -10.09 13.61
N ALA A 38 24.60 -11.37 13.58
CA ALA A 38 23.88 -11.96 12.46
C ALA A 38 22.46 -11.39 12.37
N MET A 39 21.80 -11.22 13.53
CA MET A 39 20.48 -10.60 13.61
C MET A 39 20.51 -9.11 13.25
N GLN A 40 21.55 -8.38 13.63
CA GLN A 40 21.72 -6.99 13.20
C GLN A 40 21.87 -6.87 11.67
N ARG A 41 22.70 -7.72 11.05
CA ARG A 41 22.86 -7.77 9.59
C ARG A 41 21.55 -8.14 8.88
N TYR A 42 20.78 -9.07 9.45
CA TYR A 42 19.46 -9.43 8.93
C TYR A 42 18.50 -8.23 8.98
N LYS A 43 18.41 -7.52 10.11
CA LYS A 43 17.57 -6.31 10.24
C LYS A 43 17.99 -5.20 9.30
N GLN A 44 19.29 -5.01 9.09
CA GLN A 44 19.83 -4.09 8.09
C GLN A 44 19.37 -4.48 6.68
N SER A 45 19.43 -5.76 6.31
CA SER A 45 18.95 -6.23 5.00
C SER A 45 17.45 -6.01 4.77
N LEU A 46 16.66 -5.99 5.85
CA LEU A 46 15.24 -5.67 5.83
C LEU A 46 14.94 -4.16 5.81
N GLY A 47 15.97 -3.31 5.83
CA GLY A 47 15.82 -1.85 5.89
C GLY A 47 15.48 -1.30 7.28
N LEU A 48 15.61 -2.11 8.34
CA LEU A 48 15.30 -1.73 9.72
C LEU A 48 16.53 -1.26 10.51
N GLY A 49 17.72 -1.43 9.96
CA GLY A 49 18.99 -1.18 10.66
C GLY A 49 19.49 0.27 10.64
N GLY A 50 18.62 1.27 10.48
CA GLY A 50 19.00 2.69 10.52
C GLY A 50 19.89 3.16 9.36
N THR A 51 19.95 2.41 8.26
CA THR A 51 20.74 2.75 7.07
C THR A 51 20.00 3.78 6.21
N GLY A 52 20.01 5.05 6.64
CA GLY A 52 19.45 6.18 5.91
C GLY A 52 18.70 7.14 6.83
N LYS A 53 18.61 8.42 6.44
CA LYS A 53 17.78 9.38 7.17
C LYS A 53 16.32 8.98 6.99
N ASP A 54 15.58 8.99 8.09
CA ASP A 54 14.14 8.84 8.05
C ASP A 54 13.53 9.99 7.24
N LEU A 55 12.77 9.64 6.20
CA LEU A 55 12.05 10.60 5.38
C LEU A 55 10.63 10.86 5.89
N SER A 56 10.24 10.28 7.03
CA SER A 56 8.93 10.49 7.64
C SER A 56 8.76 11.94 8.04
N ASP A 57 7.61 12.54 7.69
CA ASP A 57 7.25 13.87 8.15
C ASP A 57 6.63 13.76 9.55
N PRO A 58 7.24 14.36 10.60
CA PRO A 58 6.69 14.32 11.96
C PRO A 58 5.30 14.94 12.09
N ASN A 59 4.89 15.78 11.14
CA ASN A 59 3.59 16.46 11.15
C ASN A 59 2.48 15.69 10.41
N ASP A 60 2.83 14.65 9.63
CA ASP A 60 1.83 13.84 8.93
C ASP A 60 1.58 12.53 9.70
N PRO A 61 0.40 12.32 10.32
CA PRO A 61 0.11 11.10 11.07
C PRO A 61 -0.10 9.86 10.19
N ARG A 62 -0.06 9.98 8.85
CA ARG A 62 -0.28 8.86 7.94
C ARG A 62 0.94 7.93 7.90
N HIS A 63 0.73 6.67 8.26
CA HIS A 63 1.74 5.61 8.11
C HIS A 63 1.94 5.16 6.65
N CYS A 64 0.90 5.28 5.81
CA CYS A 64 0.95 4.94 4.39
C CYS A 64 0.35 6.08 3.58
N ILE A 65 1.13 6.61 2.63
CA ILE A 65 0.70 7.65 1.70
C ILE A 65 0.75 7.05 0.29
N ILE A 66 -0.42 6.90 -0.33
CA ILE A 66 -0.50 6.55 -1.74
C ILE A 66 -0.16 7.79 -2.57
N LEU A 67 0.92 7.72 -3.33
CA LEU A 67 1.37 8.82 -4.19
C LEU A 67 0.71 8.74 -5.56
N SER A 68 0.64 7.56 -6.18
CA SER A 68 -0.03 7.43 -7.46
C SER A 68 -0.53 6.02 -7.73
N LEU A 69 -1.56 5.93 -8.57
CA LEU A 69 -2.06 4.68 -9.14
C LEU A 69 -1.92 4.74 -10.65
N THR A 70 -1.18 3.80 -11.22
CA THR A 70 -0.97 3.68 -12.66
C THR A 70 -1.66 2.44 -13.17
N MET A 71 -2.50 2.60 -14.17
CA MET A 71 -3.11 1.50 -14.91
C MET A 71 -2.41 1.37 -16.26
N ASP A 72 -1.81 0.21 -16.47
CA ASP A 72 -1.27 -0.23 -17.75
C ASP A 72 -2.31 -1.13 -18.43
N SER A 73 -2.51 -0.97 -19.74
CA SER A 73 -3.46 -1.77 -20.50
C SER A 73 -2.96 -1.94 -21.93
N GLU A 74 -3.07 -3.16 -22.46
CA GLU A 74 -2.65 -3.43 -23.83
C GLU A 74 -3.36 -2.52 -24.84
N GLY A 75 -2.58 -1.86 -25.71
CA GLY A 75 -3.10 -0.99 -26.77
C GLY A 75 -3.40 0.46 -26.36
N ARG A 76 -3.05 0.90 -25.14
CA ARG A 76 -3.14 2.31 -24.73
C ARG A 76 -1.90 2.71 -23.90
N PRO A 77 -1.43 3.97 -23.97
CA PRO A 77 -0.44 4.44 -23.02
C PRO A 77 -0.92 4.33 -21.56
N PRO A 78 -0.02 4.02 -20.61
CA PRO A 78 -0.36 3.95 -19.19
C PRO A 78 -1.03 5.22 -18.70
N THR A 79 -2.12 5.06 -17.93
CA THR A 79 -2.81 6.19 -17.32
C THR A 79 -2.44 6.24 -15.84
N THR A 80 -1.88 7.35 -15.39
CA THR A 80 -1.47 7.55 -13.99
C THR A 80 -2.36 8.59 -13.34
N ILE A 81 -2.86 8.29 -12.16
CA ILE A 81 -3.54 9.25 -11.30
C ILE A 81 -2.63 9.58 -10.13
N ASP A 82 -2.37 10.87 -9.94
CA ASP A 82 -1.64 11.40 -8.81
C ASP A 82 -2.58 11.59 -7.61
N LEU A 83 -2.20 11.00 -6.48
CA LEU A 83 -2.92 11.00 -5.22
C LEU A 83 -2.08 11.59 -4.08
N ALA A 84 -0.91 12.19 -4.39
CA ALA A 84 -0.01 12.71 -3.38
C ALA A 84 -0.61 13.88 -2.57
N ALA A 85 -1.45 14.71 -3.20
CA ALA A 85 -2.08 15.85 -2.54
C ALA A 85 -3.38 15.46 -1.84
N LYS A 86 -3.63 16.08 -0.68
CA LYS A 86 -4.88 15.92 0.07
C LYS A 86 -6.04 16.52 -0.75
N GLY A 87 -7.08 15.74 -0.99
CA GLY A 87 -8.23 16.17 -1.79
C GLY A 87 -8.17 15.71 -3.25
N SER A 88 -7.05 15.13 -3.71
CA SER A 88 -6.94 14.57 -5.06
C SER A 88 -8.00 13.49 -5.34
N GLU A 89 -8.52 12.82 -4.31
CA GLU A 89 -9.60 11.84 -4.41
C GLU A 89 -10.89 12.41 -5.02
N SER A 90 -11.11 13.72 -4.90
CA SER A 90 -12.30 14.38 -5.48
C SER A 90 -12.25 14.38 -7.01
N THR A 91 -11.05 14.52 -7.58
CA THR A 91 -10.81 14.60 -9.03
C THR A 91 -10.90 13.24 -9.74
N LEU A 92 -10.93 12.14 -8.99
CA LEU A 92 -11.02 10.78 -9.52
C LEU A 92 -12.31 10.55 -10.31
N LYS A 93 -13.39 11.24 -9.93
CA LYS A 93 -14.67 11.15 -10.64
C LYS A 93 -14.63 11.84 -12.00
N ASP A 94 -13.84 12.90 -12.12
CA ASP A 94 -13.74 13.70 -13.34
C ASP A 94 -12.83 13.02 -14.37
N ASN A 95 -11.83 12.26 -13.91
CA ASN A 95 -10.85 11.58 -14.75
C ASN A 95 -10.89 10.04 -14.60
N PRO A 96 -11.95 9.36 -15.10
CA PRO A 96 -12.06 7.92 -14.98
C PRO A 96 -11.04 7.20 -15.87
N PHE A 97 -10.57 6.05 -15.39
CA PHE A 97 -9.84 5.10 -16.22
C PHE A 97 -10.73 4.58 -17.36
N LYS A 98 -10.22 4.67 -18.58
CA LYS A 98 -10.88 4.15 -19.79
C LYS A 98 -10.18 2.86 -20.21
N ILE A 99 -10.81 1.73 -19.95
CA ILE A 99 -10.33 0.40 -20.29
C ILE A 99 -11.10 -0.10 -21.51
N LYS A 100 -10.40 -0.63 -22.52
CA LYS A 100 -11.04 -1.29 -23.65
C LYS A 100 -11.51 -2.68 -23.22
N GLU A 101 -12.71 -3.08 -23.64
CA GLU A 101 -13.22 -4.42 -23.30
C GLU A 101 -12.31 -5.52 -23.86
N GLY A 102 -12.11 -6.59 -23.08
CA GLY A 102 -11.33 -7.76 -23.47
C GLY A 102 -9.81 -7.60 -23.40
N VAL A 103 -9.28 -6.45 -22.95
CA VAL A 103 -7.83 -6.26 -22.78
C VAL A 103 -7.39 -6.60 -21.36
N LYS A 104 -6.18 -7.15 -21.24
CA LYS A 104 -5.53 -7.30 -19.94
C LYS A 104 -5.03 -5.94 -19.47
N PHE A 105 -5.25 -5.66 -18.19
CA PHE A 105 -4.73 -4.47 -17.54
C PHE A 105 -3.94 -4.86 -16.30
N THR A 106 -3.09 -3.96 -15.84
CA THR A 106 -2.29 -4.15 -14.64
C THR A 106 -2.29 -2.85 -13.85
N MET A 107 -2.57 -2.94 -12.55
CA MET A 107 -2.51 -1.81 -11.63
C MET A 107 -1.15 -1.76 -10.95
N SER A 108 -0.54 -0.58 -10.90
CA SER A 108 0.68 -0.32 -10.14
C SER A 108 0.43 0.80 -9.15
N ALA A 109 0.67 0.55 -7.86
CA ALA A 109 0.56 1.53 -6.81
C ALA A 109 1.95 2.02 -6.40
N LYS A 110 2.13 3.34 -6.37
CA LYS A 110 3.31 4.00 -5.84
C LYS A 110 2.95 4.62 -4.50
N PHE A 111 3.67 4.28 -3.44
CA PHE A 111 3.34 4.70 -2.08
C PHE A 111 4.57 4.89 -1.21
N LYS A 112 4.42 5.72 -0.17
CA LYS A 112 5.42 6.00 0.85
C LYS A 112 4.91 5.49 2.19
N VAL A 113 5.81 4.91 2.97
CA VAL A 113 5.61 4.40 4.32
C VAL A 113 6.37 5.30 5.29
N GLN A 114 5.71 5.66 6.38
CA GLN A 114 6.23 6.58 7.39
C GLN A 114 6.10 6.01 8.79
N HIS A 115 6.97 6.48 9.68
CA HIS A 115 7.01 6.27 11.13
C HIS A 115 7.31 4.82 11.56
N GLU A 116 6.57 3.85 11.03
CA GLU A 116 6.61 2.46 11.49
C GLU A 116 6.51 1.45 10.34
N ILE A 117 6.81 0.19 10.66
CA ILE A 117 6.66 -0.92 9.72
C ILE A 117 5.18 -1.15 9.44
N LEU A 118 4.80 -1.09 8.17
CA LEU A 118 3.48 -1.53 7.74
C LEU A 118 3.49 -3.04 7.59
N SER A 119 2.66 -3.74 8.36
CA SER A 119 2.47 -5.18 8.25
C SER A 119 1.16 -5.51 7.57
N GLY A 120 1.20 -6.36 6.53
CA GLY A 120 0.01 -6.87 5.88
C GLY A 120 -0.79 -5.83 5.08
N LEU A 121 -0.12 -5.00 4.28
CA LEU A 121 -0.79 -4.10 3.34
C LEU A 121 -1.59 -4.93 2.33
N HIS A 122 -2.89 -4.65 2.23
CA HIS A 122 -3.80 -5.29 1.27
C HIS A 122 -4.35 -4.28 0.29
N TYR A 123 -4.45 -4.68 -0.97
CA TYR A 123 -5.22 -3.98 -1.96
C TYR A 123 -6.58 -4.65 -2.10
N VAL A 124 -7.66 -3.89 -1.99
CA VAL A 124 -9.03 -4.36 -2.21
C VAL A 124 -9.69 -3.43 -3.22
N GLN A 125 -10.14 -4.00 -4.33
CA GLN A 125 -10.83 -3.29 -5.38
C GLN A 125 -12.24 -3.85 -5.55
N ILE A 126 -13.24 -2.96 -5.54
CA ILE A 126 -14.64 -3.33 -5.70
C ILE A 126 -15.19 -2.60 -6.91
N VAL A 127 -15.71 -3.37 -7.86
CA VAL A 127 -16.35 -2.82 -9.07
C VAL A 127 -17.85 -2.89 -8.88
N LYS A 128 -18.52 -1.73 -8.92
CA LYS A 128 -19.99 -1.63 -8.82
C LYS A 128 -20.57 -1.08 -10.12
N ARG A 129 -21.67 -1.67 -10.60
CA ARG A 129 -22.46 -1.18 -11.75
C ARG A 129 -23.87 -0.84 -11.28
N LYS A 130 -24.28 0.41 -11.47
CA LYS A 130 -25.58 0.93 -10.97
C LYS A 130 -25.82 0.65 -9.48
N GLY A 131 -24.77 0.74 -8.66
CA GLY A 131 -24.84 0.49 -7.21
C GLY A 131 -24.74 -0.98 -6.80
N ILE A 132 -24.79 -1.93 -7.74
CA ILE A 132 -24.68 -3.36 -7.47
C ILE A 132 -23.23 -3.80 -7.64
N ARG A 133 -22.66 -4.53 -6.67
CA ARG A 133 -21.31 -5.11 -6.76
C ARG A 133 -21.26 -6.18 -7.85
N VAL A 134 -20.29 -6.03 -8.75
CA VAL A 134 -20.04 -6.93 -9.89
C VAL A 134 -18.77 -7.75 -9.69
N SER A 135 -17.71 -7.14 -9.14
CA SER A 135 -16.46 -7.84 -8.79
C SER A 135 -15.90 -7.33 -7.47
N LYS A 136 -15.15 -8.18 -6.76
CA LYS A 136 -14.22 -7.82 -5.70
C LYS A 136 -12.93 -8.58 -5.94
N ASP A 137 -11.86 -7.83 -6.09
CA ASP A 137 -10.52 -8.34 -6.29
C ASP A 137 -9.67 -7.92 -5.10
N GLN A 138 -8.87 -8.83 -4.56
CA GLN A 138 -8.04 -8.55 -3.40
C GLN A 138 -6.66 -9.19 -3.53
N GLU A 139 -5.61 -8.47 -3.15
CA GLU A 139 -4.24 -8.95 -3.17
C GLU A 139 -3.49 -8.52 -1.91
N MET A 140 -2.83 -9.48 -1.25
CA MET A 140 -1.86 -9.20 -0.19
C MET A 140 -0.60 -8.61 -0.83
N ILE A 141 -0.36 -7.32 -0.60
CA ILE A 141 0.78 -6.60 -1.15
C ILE A 141 2.06 -6.97 -0.39
N GLY A 142 1.97 -7.06 0.95
CA GLY A 142 3.04 -7.50 1.85
C GLY A 142 3.31 -6.53 3.00
N SER A 143 4.50 -6.65 3.59
CA SER A 143 4.97 -5.78 4.68
C SER A 143 6.11 -4.88 4.21
N TYR A 144 6.15 -3.65 4.69
CA TYR A 144 7.05 -2.60 4.22
C TYR A 144 7.65 -1.84 5.41
N ALA A 145 8.97 -1.62 5.34
CA ALA A 145 9.66 -0.75 6.28
C ALA A 145 9.38 0.74 5.96
N PRO A 146 9.61 1.66 6.90
CA PRO A 146 9.61 3.09 6.63
C PRO A 146 10.57 3.46 5.50
N ASN A 147 10.18 4.43 4.66
CA ASN A 147 11.04 4.90 3.59
C ASN A 147 12.19 5.76 4.12
N THR A 148 13.38 5.54 3.56
CA THR A 148 14.61 6.27 3.87
C THR A 148 15.17 6.94 2.61
N ASP A 149 16.20 7.77 2.73
CA ASP A 149 16.87 8.38 1.58
C ASP A 149 17.30 7.38 0.49
N GLN A 150 17.66 6.15 0.88
CA GLN A 150 18.08 5.10 -0.05
C GLN A 150 16.90 4.49 -0.82
N ASN A 151 15.75 4.39 -0.17
CA ASN A 151 14.53 3.84 -0.74
C ASN A 151 13.38 4.81 -0.42
N PRO A 152 13.23 5.90 -1.19
CA PRO A 152 12.29 6.97 -0.85
C PRO A 152 10.83 6.61 -1.14
N VAL A 153 10.59 5.64 -2.04
CA VAL A 153 9.24 5.24 -2.46
C VAL A 153 9.18 3.77 -2.82
N TYR A 154 8.07 3.11 -2.47
CA TYR A 154 7.74 1.75 -2.93
C TYR A 154 6.82 1.78 -4.15
N THR A 155 7.04 0.85 -5.08
CA THR A 155 6.14 0.61 -6.21
C THR A 155 5.74 -0.86 -6.22
N LYS A 156 4.44 -1.15 -6.08
CA LYS A 156 3.91 -2.50 -6.21
C LYS A 156 3.03 -2.59 -7.45
N ARG A 157 3.36 -3.55 -8.31
CA ARG A 157 2.48 -4.01 -9.40
C ARG A 157 1.57 -5.11 -8.86
N CYS A 158 0.27 -4.86 -8.88
CA CYS A 158 -0.76 -5.81 -8.49
C CYS A 158 -1.08 -6.71 -9.69
N ARG A 159 -1.21 -8.01 -9.44
CA ARG A 159 -1.51 -9.03 -10.45
C ARG A 159 -2.96 -9.47 -10.27
N PHE A 160 -3.87 -8.85 -11.03
CA PHE A 160 -5.25 -9.29 -11.20
C PHE A 160 -5.42 -9.93 -12.57
#